data_AF-A0A1Y3B8Z3-F1
#
_entry.id   AF-A0A1Y3B8Z3-F1
#
_cell.length_a   1.000
_cell.length_b   1.000
_cell.length_c   1.000
_cell.angle_alpha   90.00
_cell.angle_beta   90.00
_cell.angle_gamma   90.00
#
_symmetry.space_group_name_H-M   'P 1'
#
loop_
_entity.id
_entity.type
_entity.pdbx_description
1 polymer ?
#
loop_
_entity_poly.entity_id
_entity_poly.type
_entity_poly.pdbx_seq_one_letter_code
_entity_poly.pdbx_strand_id
1 'polypeptide(L)'
;MHLMERIDESKLFDVKNEQAIFLKEIVKLSQYINEIDGIIESDGENRLLHKLNCISNDLEKFRIIRTKLLGEVDLLLKNGLESSLDQNVISTAIQVYHNLRLLNQIVNDLIDAKCHSIEQSLSKLFDDMNMKELKLSLPSSRQNNLMKTSIRSDCKFNLENLYNHFHQLSMMIRMMKKRRDNQTQTLLIEFIDGKDELLRRFWQEIIGIFSKTFDQLFQCSPVIKKLIESDYPKILSLFLDYSRRIITDEPDIEREKSLRTTIEQFEQAYLSNSLSSLFESVNRIFGVMKISKIDSIPSEKDVDIVINDISNEISVTNFDPILLESICRNIVKTINLFAFKCEQLVSNDGDATQVIGKFTINQRHNSLIIHTLNYFQKQLKNLIKNNERNHLILKKHLEQSSLKTIDNLILNTFEPFISSIQDAIEDIILTIHNENYNINRIHRMAAFVIDFFLLQNCLIRPISAIGRRKIANDFQQLEEIIIPICNRLGNVGRSFQILKAFKTLLPLSPEELCESTIIGDPIPHYLVIHFFISNYTANELKSPYEFKDWSIGRYSQWFMANDDD
;
A
#
# COMPACT_ATOMS: atom_id res chain seq x y z
N MET A 1 39.10 71.62 15.81
CA MET A 1 38.53 72.85 16.39
C MET A 1 37.10 73.10 15.89
N HIS A 2 36.81 73.63 14.69
CA HIS A 2 35.42 73.91 14.26
C HIS A 2 34.49 72.68 14.27
N LEU A 3 34.96 71.50 13.85
CA LEU A 3 34.15 70.27 13.94
C LEU A 3 33.94 69.83 15.40
N MET A 4 34.87 70.18 16.29
CA MET A 4 34.77 69.85 17.70
C MET A 4 33.75 70.76 18.41
N GLU A 5 33.69 72.04 18.04
CA GLU A 5 32.61 72.94 18.50
C GLU A 5 31.23 72.42 18.08
N ARG A 6 31.07 71.92 16.85
CA ARG A 6 29.81 71.29 16.39
C ARG A 6 29.47 70.01 17.15
N ILE A 7 30.46 69.26 17.58
CA ILE A 7 30.26 68.07 18.43
C ILE A 7 29.80 68.49 19.83
N ASP A 8 30.40 69.53 20.40
CA ASP A 8 30.04 70.09 21.71
C ASP A 8 28.64 70.73 21.70
N GLU A 9 28.19 71.27 20.57
CA GLU A 9 26.82 71.76 20.37
C GLU A 9 25.77 70.63 20.22
N SER A 10 26.20 69.39 20.02
CA SER A 10 25.28 68.27 19.83
C SER A 10 24.53 67.94 21.13
N LYS A 11 23.20 67.89 21.06
CA LYS A 11 22.33 67.59 22.21
C LYS A 11 21.97 66.11 22.32
N LEU A 12 22.74 65.21 21.69
CA LEU A 12 22.38 63.80 21.58
C LEU A 12 22.00 63.18 22.93
N PHE A 13 22.77 63.50 23.97
CA PHE A 13 22.59 62.93 25.31
C PHE A 13 21.43 63.54 26.10
N ASP A 14 20.92 64.70 25.68
CA ASP A 14 19.80 65.40 26.33
C ASP A 14 18.44 64.97 25.77
N VAL A 15 18.41 64.37 24.57
CA VAL A 15 17.18 64.12 23.80
C VAL A 15 16.83 62.62 23.72
N LYS A 16 17.38 61.79 24.61
CA LYS A 16 17.14 60.33 24.63
C LYS A 16 15.66 59.93 24.74
N ASN A 17 14.82 60.78 25.33
CA ASN A 17 13.40 60.50 25.54
C ASN A 17 12.54 60.74 24.27
N GLU A 18 13.06 61.44 23.26
CA GLU A 18 12.34 61.74 22.02
C GLU A 18 12.99 61.00 20.83
N GLN A 19 12.50 59.78 20.57
CA GLN A 19 13.11 58.86 19.59
C GLN A 19 13.37 59.50 18.22
N ALA A 20 12.41 60.24 17.66
CA ALA A 20 12.56 60.86 16.34
C ALA A 20 13.66 61.92 16.28
N ILE A 21 13.89 62.66 17.37
CA ILE A 21 14.94 63.68 17.44
C ILE A 21 16.28 63.01 17.74
N PHE A 22 16.30 62.03 18.65
CA PHE A 22 17.48 61.22 18.95
C PHE A 22 18.07 60.56 17.69
N LEU A 23 17.22 59.92 16.86
CA LEU A 23 17.65 59.28 15.61
C LEU A 23 18.25 60.27 14.59
N LYS A 24 17.81 61.54 14.59
CA LYS A 24 18.41 62.57 13.72
C LYS A 24 19.75 63.06 14.26
N GLU A 25 19.82 63.33 15.56
CA GLU A 25 21.04 63.84 16.21
C GLU A 25 22.16 62.79 16.19
N ILE A 26 21.85 61.50 16.36
CA ILE A 26 22.86 60.43 16.35
C ILE A 26 23.53 60.29 14.97
N VAL A 27 22.74 60.47 13.90
CA VAL A 27 23.27 60.47 12.52
C VAL A 27 24.14 61.68 12.27
N LYS A 28 23.72 62.89 12.68
CA LYS A 28 24.54 64.10 12.52
C LYS A 28 25.86 63.99 13.27
N LEU A 29 25.83 63.52 14.52
CA LEU A 29 27.04 63.34 15.32
C LEU A 29 28.00 62.34 14.65
N SER A 30 27.48 61.25 14.09
CA SER A 30 28.29 60.28 13.35
C SER A 30 28.94 60.84 12.08
N GLN A 31 28.30 61.79 11.40
CA GLN A 31 28.88 62.46 10.23
C GLN A 31 30.04 63.37 10.62
N TYR A 32 29.88 64.17 11.70
CA TYR A 32 30.98 64.99 12.21
C TYR A 32 32.16 64.14 12.67
N ILE A 33 31.90 62.99 13.29
CA ILE A 33 32.96 62.05 13.68
C ILE A 33 33.67 61.47 12.46
N ASN A 34 32.94 61.06 11.42
CA ASN A 34 33.55 60.57 10.17
C ASN A 34 34.44 61.62 9.49
N GLU A 35 34.02 62.89 9.49
CA GLU A 35 34.84 63.99 8.96
C GLU A 35 36.13 64.19 9.76
N ILE A 36 36.06 64.14 11.09
CA ILE A 36 37.25 64.21 11.95
C ILE A 36 38.16 62.99 11.74
N ASP A 37 37.61 61.79 11.68
CA ASP A 37 38.38 60.56 11.42
C ASP A 37 39.08 60.63 10.06
N GLY A 38 38.42 61.15 9.02
CA GLY A 38 39.03 61.37 7.70
C GLY A 38 40.19 62.37 7.74
N ILE A 39 40.08 63.43 8.55
CA ILE A 39 41.17 64.38 8.76
C ILE A 39 42.34 63.71 9.50
N ILE A 40 42.06 62.94 10.56
CA ILE A 40 43.08 62.21 11.32
C ILE A 40 43.81 61.19 10.44
N GLU A 41 43.11 60.45 9.60
CA GLU A 41 43.72 59.51 8.66
C GLU A 41 44.56 60.21 7.58
N SER A 42 44.14 61.38 7.11
CA SER A 42 44.90 62.17 6.13
C SER A 42 46.25 62.69 6.65
N ASP A 43 46.44 62.72 7.98
CA ASP A 43 47.71 63.08 8.65
C ASP A 43 48.78 61.97 8.51
N GLY A 44 48.39 60.78 8.04
CA GLY A 44 49.29 59.69 7.66
C GLY A 44 50.20 59.17 8.80
N GLU A 45 51.35 58.58 8.45
CA GLU A 45 52.29 57.98 9.41
C GLU A 45 52.97 59.02 10.33
N ASN A 46 53.00 60.30 9.94
CA ASN A 46 53.74 61.33 10.66
C ASN A 46 53.06 61.77 11.96
N ARG A 47 51.74 61.51 12.10
CA ARG A 47 50.90 61.84 13.27
C ARG A 47 51.18 63.26 13.79
N LEU A 48 51.31 64.23 12.89
CA LEU A 48 51.69 65.60 13.23
C LEU A 48 50.62 66.28 14.09
N LEU A 49 49.35 65.95 13.87
CA LEU A 49 48.23 66.41 14.69
C LEU A 49 48.36 65.94 16.16
N HIS A 50 48.87 64.73 16.39
CA HIS A 50 49.12 64.21 17.74
C HIS A 50 50.31 64.86 18.44
N LYS A 51 51.19 65.54 17.71
CA LYS A 51 52.35 66.27 18.27
C LYS A 51 52.01 67.72 18.66
N LEU A 52 50.83 68.21 18.29
CA LEU A 52 50.37 69.56 18.61
C LEU A 52 49.69 69.59 19.98
N ASN A 53 50.36 70.17 20.98
CA ASN A 53 49.81 70.32 22.34
C ASN A 53 48.46 71.06 22.38
N CYS A 54 48.20 71.96 21.43
CA CYS A 54 46.95 72.71 21.36
C CYS A 54 45.72 71.87 20.98
N ILE A 55 45.90 70.71 20.35
CA ILE A 55 44.78 69.84 19.89
C ILE A 55 44.67 68.57 20.74
N SER A 56 45.65 68.30 21.63
CA SER A 56 45.69 67.10 22.47
C SER A 56 44.40 66.90 23.29
N ASN A 57 43.89 67.96 23.93
CA ASN A 57 42.65 67.91 24.72
C ASN A 57 41.41 67.64 23.83
N ASP A 58 41.36 68.24 22.64
CA ASP A 58 40.26 68.02 21.68
C ASP A 58 40.27 66.57 21.16
N LEU A 59 41.44 65.99 20.91
CA LEU A 59 41.59 64.59 20.49
C LEU A 59 41.17 63.60 21.59
N GLU A 60 41.48 63.90 22.85
CA GLU A 60 41.06 63.07 23.98
C GLU A 60 39.53 63.12 24.16
N LYS A 61 38.94 64.32 24.11
CA LYS A 61 37.49 64.50 24.11
C LYS A 61 36.83 63.79 22.92
N PHE A 62 37.38 63.94 21.73
CA PHE A 62 36.90 63.26 20.52
C PHE A 62 36.84 61.75 20.71
N ARG A 63 37.91 61.13 21.25
CA ARG A 63 37.94 59.70 21.57
C ARG A 63 36.83 59.32 22.55
N ILE A 64 36.64 60.10 23.62
CA ILE A 64 35.58 59.84 24.60
C ILE A 64 34.20 59.89 23.96
N ILE A 65 33.93 60.90 23.11
CA ILE A 65 32.63 61.06 22.44
C ILE A 65 32.41 59.96 21.42
N ARG A 66 33.43 59.57 20.65
CA ARG A 66 33.37 58.44 19.72
C ARG A 66 33.03 57.14 20.46
N THR A 67 33.68 56.85 21.59
CA THR A 67 33.37 55.67 22.42
C THR A 67 31.95 55.72 22.98
N LYS A 68 31.48 56.88 23.45
CA LYS A 68 30.10 57.05 23.91
C LYS A 68 29.10 56.83 22.77
N LEU A 69 29.33 57.40 21.59
CA LEU A 69 28.48 57.20 20.43
C LEU A 69 28.39 55.71 20.06
N LEU A 70 29.53 55.00 20.03
CA LEU A 70 29.53 53.55 19.78
C LEU A 70 28.63 52.80 20.76
N GLY A 71 28.77 53.06 22.07
CA GLY A 71 27.91 52.44 23.07
C GLY A 71 26.41 52.73 22.89
N GLU A 72 26.03 53.94 22.49
CA GLU A 72 24.64 54.29 22.19
C GLU A 72 24.13 53.60 20.92
N VAL A 73 24.95 53.51 19.88
CA VAL A 73 24.57 52.88 18.61
C VAL A 73 24.47 51.35 18.77
N ASP A 74 25.35 50.73 19.56
CA ASP A 74 25.27 49.32 19.93
C ASP A 74 23.95 49.01 20.65
N LEU A 75 23.58 49.86 21.62
CA LEU A 75 22.31 49.74 22.34
C LEU A 75 21.11 49.96 21.39
N LEU A 76 21.22 50.92 20.47
CA LEU A 76 20.18 51.24 19.49
C LEU A 76 19.97 50.09 18.50
N LEU A 77 21.05 49.48 17.99
CA LEU A 77 20.98 48.31 17.11
C LEU A 77 20.40 47.12 17.87
N LYS A 78 20.87 46.87 19.10
CA LYS A 78 20.37 45.77 19.94
C LYS A 78 18.87 45.91 20.21
N ASN A 79 18.41 47.09 20.66
CA ASN A 79 16.99 47.36 20.89
C ASN A 79 16.15 47.32 19.60
N GLY A 80 16.74 47.75 18.48
CA GLY A 80 16.14 47.67 17.15
C GLY A 80 15.90 46.23 16.71
N LEU A 81 16.88 45.34 16.90
CA LEU A 81 16.80 43.95 16.47
C LEU A 81 16.04 43.05 17.47
N GLU A 82 16.24 43.22 18.77
CA GLU A 82 15.71 42.32 19.80
C GLU A 82 14.32 42.72 20.31
N SER A 83 14.08 44.01 20.55
CA SER A 83 12.91 44.47 21.33
C SER A 83 11.77 45.01 20.47
N SER A 84 12.10 45.75 19.41
CA SER A 84 11.11 46.55 18.66
C SER A 84 10.92 46.14 17.19
N LEU A 85 11.91 45.47 16.58
CA LEU A 85 11.98 45.22 15.13
C LEU A 85 11.66 46.47 14.29
N ASP A 86 11.98 47.65 14.84
CA ASP A 86 11.69 48.92 14.20
C ASP A 86 12.68 49.18 13.05
N GLN A 87 12.15 49.14 11.83
CA GLN A 87 12.92 49.35 10.61
C GLN A 87 13.67 50.69 10.61
N ASN A 88 13.08 51.75 11.17
CA ASN A 88 13.71 53.06 11.22
C ASN A 88 14.90 53.08 12.17
N VAL A 89 14.79 52.43 13.32
CA VAL A 89 15.86 52.30 14.32
C VAL A 89 17.02 51.49 13.74
N ILE A 90 16.74 50.29 13.21
CA ILE A 90 17.75 49.43 12.58
C ILE A 90 18.44 50.17 11.44
N SER A 91 17.66 50.81 10.57
CA SER A 91 18.18 51.59 9.44
C SER A 91 19.09 52.74 9.87
N THR A 92 18.76 53.40 10.98
CA THR A 92 19.56 54.49 11.54
C THR A 92 20.86 53.97 12.15
N ALA A 93 20.82 52.88 12.93
CA ALA A 93 22.03 52.23 13.45
C ALA A 93 22.99 51.84 12.34
N ILE A 94 22.49 51.14 11.31
CA ILE A 94 23.28 50.72 10.15
C ILE A 94 23.94 51.93 9.47
N GLN A 95 23.19 53.03 9.29
CA GLN A 95 23.73 54.25 8.70
C GLN A 95 24.85 54.85 9.57
N VAL A 96 24.69 54.86 10.89
CA VAL A 96 25.73 55.35 11.81
C VAL A 96 26.98 54.46 11.73
N TYR A 97 26.84 53.14 11.74
CA TYR A 97 28.00 52.24 11.57
C TYR A 97 28.70 52.41 10.21
N HIS A 98 27.95 52.69 9.15
CA HIS A 98 28.52 53.04 7.85
C HIS A 98 29.35 54.32 7.95
N ASN A 99 28.78 55.38 8.53
CA ASN A 99 29.50 56.64 8.74
C ASN A 99 30.77 56.46 9.59
N LEU A 100 30.73 55.59 10.59
CA LEU A 100 31.89 55.28 11.45
C LEU A 100 32.89 54.29 10.81
N ARG A 101 32.63 53.83 9.57
CA ARG A 101 33.43 52.85 8.80
C ARG A 101 33.57 51.48 9.47
N LEU A 102 32.56 51.10 10.27
CA LEU A 102 32.54 49.84 11.02
C LEU A 102 31.47 48.86 10.51
N LEU A 103 30.70 49.21 9.46
CA LEU A 103 29.56 48.42 9.01
C LEU A 103 29.92 46.96 8.70
N ASN A 104 30.96 46.72 7.90
CA ASN A 104 31.37 45.37 7.50
C ASN A 104 31.81 44.53 8.71
N GLN A 105 32.59 45.12 9.61
CA GLN A 105 33.01 44.46 10.85
C GLN A 105 31.79 44.08 11.71
N ILE A 106 30.89 45.02 11.98
CA ILE A 106 29.71 44.79 12.83
C ILE A 106 28.78 43.72 12.25
N VAL A 107 28.62 43.66 10.93
CA VAL A 107 27.80 42.63 10.28
C VAL A 107 28.40 41.24 10.49
N ASN A 108 29.72 41.09 10.34
CA ASN A 108 30.40 39.81 10.58
C ASN A 108 30.39 39.44 12.07
N ASP A 109 30.75 40.37 12.97
CA ASP A 109 30.74 40.16 14.41
C ASP A 109 29.35 39.75 14.92
N LEU A 110 28.29 40.33 14.34
CA LEU A 110 26.91 40.01 14.68
C LEU A 110 26.50 38.62 14.16
N ILE A 111 26.93 38.22 12.95
CA ILE A 111 26.73 36.86 12.45
C ILE A 111 27.41 35.86 13.39
N ASP A 112 28.67 36.08 13.73
CA ASP A 112 29.46 35.20 14.60
C ASP A 112 28.88 35.12 16.02
N ALA A 113 28.43 36.26 16.58
CA ALA A 113 27.78 36.31 17.88
C ALA A 113 26.46 35.54 17.92
N LYS A 114 25.65 35.62 16.84
CA LYS A 114 24.40 34.85 16.72
C LYS A 114 24.67 33.35 16.57
N CYS A 115 25.67 32.96 15.77
CA CYS A 115 26.12 31.57 15.68
C CYS A 115 26.56 31.03 17.04
N HIS A 116 27.41 31.76 17.77
CA HIS A 116 27.86 31.39 19.10
C HIS A 116 26.70 31.27 20.11
N SER A 117 25.71 32.18 20.05
CA SER A 117 24.53 32.12 20.91
C SER A 117 23.73 30.82 20.70
N ILE A 118 23.54 30.44 19.43
CA ILE A 118 22.85 29.19 19.07
C ILE A 118 23.67 27.96 19.48
N GLU A 119 24.99 27.96 19.23
CA GLU A 119 25.88 26.86 19.65
C GLU A 119 25.88 26.67 21.18
N GLN A 120 25.91 27.76 21.96
CA GLN A 120 25.82 27.68 23.42
C GLN A 120 24.46 27.16 23.89
N SER A 121 23.36 27.57 23.25
CA SER A 121 22.02 27.09 23.56
C SER A 121 21.86 25.59 23.28
N LEU A 122 22.39 25.12 22.16
CA LEU A 122 22.39 23.71 21.77
C LEU A 122 23.33 22.86 22.63
N SER A 123 24.49 23.38 23.00
CA SER A 123 25.41 22.69 23.91
C SER A 123 24.80 22.50 25.30
N LYS A 124 24.09 23.51 25.82
CA LYS A 124 23.33 23.37 27.08
C LYS A 124 22.24 22.29 26.98
N LEU A 125 21.55 22.22 25.84
CA LEU A 125 20.58 21.14 25.58
C LEU A 125 21.26 19.77 25.66
N PHE A 126 22.43 19.60 25.04
CA PHE A 126 23.21 18.36 25.10
C PHE A 126 23.58 17.98 26.54
N ASP A 127 24.12 18.94 27.30
CA ASP A 127 24.55 18.72 28.68
C ASP A 127 23.37 18.38 29.58
N ASP A 128 22.26 19.11 29.48
CA ASP A 128 21.05 18.85 30.26
C ASP A 128 20.46 17.48 29.96
N MET A 129 20.46 17.08 28.69
CA MET A 129 20.00 15.77 28.24
C MET A 129 20.89 14.66 28.83
N ASN A 130 22.21 14.76 28.72
CA ASN A 130 23.14 13.77 29.29
C ASN A 130 23.05 13.69 30.82
N MET A 131 22.92 14.83 31.50
CA MET A 131 22.76 14.88 32.95
C MET A 131 21.44 14.26 33.42
N LYS A 132 20.37 14.36 32.62
CA LYS A 132 19.09 13.70 32.90
C LYS A 132 19.20 12.18 32.74
N GLU A 133 19.99 11.69 31.78
CA GLU A 133 20.25 10.25 31.60
C GLU A 133 21.02 9.65 32.79
N LEU A 134 22.11 10.29 33.23
CA LEU A 134 22.96 9.82 34.33
C LEU A 134 22.21 9.65 35.67
N LYS A 135 21.10 10.36 35.85
CA LYS A 135 20.28 10.31 37.08
C LYS A 135 19.25 9.17 37.10
N LEU A 136 19.11 8.40 36.02
CA LEU A 136 18.07 7.37 35.89
C LEU A 136 18.69 5.98 35.93
N SER A 137 18.55 5.30 37.07
CA SER A 137 18.98 3.91 37.23
C SER A 137 18.01 2.89 36.61
N LEU A 138 16.73 3.23 36.40
CA LEU A 138 15.77 2.51 35.53
C LEU A 138 14.63 3.45 35.07
N PRO A 139 14.44 3.71 33.76
CA PRO A 139 13.37 4.60 33.28
C PRO A 139 11.99 3.94 33.30
N SER A 140 11.04 4.51 34.06
CA SER A 140 9.62 4.12 33.98
C SER A 140 8.93 4.70 32.73
N SER A 141 7.83 4.08 32.26
CA SER A 141 7.04 4.57 31.10
C SER A 141 6.59 6.03 31.28
N ARG A 142 6.19 6.41 32.50
CA ARG A 142 5.82 7.79 32.83
C ARG A 142 6.99 8.76 32.72
N GLN A 143 8.18 8.36 33.20
CA GLN A 143 9.40 9.18 33.08
C GLN A 143 9.84 9.33 31.62
N ASN A 144 9.74 8.26 30.82
CA ASN A 144 10.05 8.32 29.39
C ASN A 144 9.16 9.32 28.64
N ASN A 145 7.86 9.33 28.93
CA ASN A 145 6.94 10.30 28.32
C ASN A 145 7.24 11.75 28.73
N LEU A 146 7.60 11.99 30.00
CA LEU A 146 8.03 13.32 30.47
C LEU A 146 9.34 13.76 29.81
N MET A 147 10.28 12.84 29.63
CA MET A 147 11.56 13.12 28.98
C MET A 147 11.36 13.42 27.49
N LYS A 148 10.49 12.68 26.80
CA LYS A 148 10.07 13.00 25.42
C LYS A 148 9.46 14.39 25.30
N THR A 149 8.59 14.78 26.24
CA THR A 149 8.03 16.15 26.23
C THR A 149 9.09 17.21 26.46
N SER A 150 10.06 16.97 27.35
CA SER A 150 11.20 17.88 27.57
C SER A 150 12.05 17.98 26.31
N ILE A 151 12.43 16.86 25.70
CA ILE A 151 13.24 16.87 24.48
C ILE A 151 12.54 17.68 23.37
N ARG A 152 11.22 17.51 23.21
CA ARG A 152 10.43 18.29 22.26
C ARG A 152 10.39 19.78 22.60
N SER A 153 10.22 20.16 23.88
CA SER A 153 10.25 21.58 24.26
C SER A 153 11.63 22.19 24.03
N ASP A 154 12.69 21.45 24.32
CA ASP A 154 14.07 21.90 24.21
C ASP A 154 14.46 22.07 22.73
N CYS A 155 14.06 21.12 21.86
CA CYS A 155 14.20 21.26 20.41
C CYS A 155 13.40 22.45 19.88
N LYS A 156 12.13 22.61 20.30
CA LYS A 156 11.28 23.73 19.88
C LYS A 156 11.91 25.08 20.28
N PHE A 157 12.41 25.19 21.51
CA PHE A 157 13.07 26.40 21.99
C PHE A 157 14.29 26.76 21.14
N ASN A 158 15.14 25.78 20.81
CA ASN A 158 16.33 26.03 19.98
C ASN A 158 15.96 26.39 18.53
N LEU A 159 14.93 25.77 17.95
CA LEU A 159 14.43 26.14 16.62
C LEU A 159 13.79 27.53 16.61
N GLU A 160 13.08 27.92 17.67
CA GLU A 160 12.52 29.26 17.84
C GLU A 160 13.65 30.30 17.98
N ASN A 161 14.68 29.97 18.77
CA ASN A 161 15.86 30.79 18.91
C ASN A 161 16.59 30.98 17.56
N LEU A 162 16.75 29.91 16.79
CA LEU A 162 17.29 29.97 15.42
C LEU A 162 16.44 30.88 14.54
N TYR A 163 15.13 30.69 14.51
CA TYR A 163 14.22 31.49 13.70
C TYR A 163 14.32 32.98 14.04
N ASN A 164 14.34 33.33 15.33
CA ASN A 164 14.45 34.73 15.76
C ASN A 164 15.78 35.35 15.32
N HIS A 165 16.90 34.64 15.48
CA HIS A 165 18.21 35.10 15.03
C HIS A 165 18.29 35.26 13.51
N PHE A 166 17.72 34.31 12.76
CA PHE A 166 17.63 34.36 11.30
C PHE A 166 16.77 35.55 10.84
N HIS A 167 15.61 35.75 11.47
CA HIS A 167 14.72 36.87 11.16
C HIS A 167 15.39 38.22 11.45
N GLN A 168 16.08 38.37 12.57
CA GLN A 168 16.85 39.59 12.88
C GLN A 168 17.93 39.88 11.84
N LEU A 169 18.67 38.85 11.41
CA LEU A 169 19.71 39.00 10.40
C LEU A 169 19.15 39.37 9.03
N SER A 170 18.07 38.70 8.59
CA SER A 170 17.37 39.03 7.34
C SER A 170 16.79 40.45 7.38
N MET A 171 16.23 40.90 8.50
CA MET A 171 15.77 42.29 8.68
C MET A 171 16.89 43.29 8.48
N MET A 172 18.05 43.06 9.10
CA MET A 172 19.22 43.93 8.96
C MET A 172 19.68 44.00 7.50
N ILE A 173 19.83 42.85 6.83
CA ILE A 173 20.23 42.76 5.42
C ILE A 173 19.21 43.46 4.52
N ARG A 174 17.92 43.30 4.79
CA ARG A 174 16.85 43.97 4.06
C ARG A 174 16.90 45.49 4.23
N MET A 175 17.28 45.99 5.40
CA MET A 175 17.46 47.44 5.61
C MET A 175 18.70 47.97 4.87
N MET A 176 19.80 47.20 4.84
CA MET A 176 21.00 47.55 4.07
C MET A 176 20.74 47.59 2.56
N LYS A 177 19.86 46.72 2.05
CA LYS A 177 19.41 46.72 0.64
C LYS A 177 18.49 47.90 0.28
N LYS A 178 17.98 48.66 1.26
CA LYS A 178 17.07 49.80 1.04
C LYS A 178 17.72 51.17 1.27
N ARG A 179 18.66 51.27 2.23
CA ARG A 179 19.35 52.52 2.56
C ARG A 179 20.46 52.83 1.55
N ARG A 180 20.57 54.10 1.18
CA ARG A 180 21.67 54.63 0.39
C ARG A 180 22.56 55.51 1.25
N ASP A 181 23.85 55.49 0.94
CA ASP A 181 24.77 56.49 1.45
C ASP A 181 24.42 57.88 0.88
N ASN A 182 24.52 58.90 1.73
CA ASN A 182 24.09 60.25 1.37
C ASN A 182 25.03 60.90 0.35
N GLN A 183 26.32 60.56 0.36
CA GLN A 183 27.32 61.18 -0.50
C GLN A 183 27.40 60.48 -1.86
N THR A 184 27.52 59.16 -1.86
CA THR A 184 27.75 58.35 -3.05
C THR A 184 26.46 57.82 -3.69
N GLN A 185 25.33 57.88 -2.97
CA GLN A 185 24.03 57.32 -3.39
C GLN A 185 24.06 55.80 -3.67
N THR A 186 25.14 55.09 -3.31
CA THR A 186 25.23 53.63 -3.39
C THR A 186 24.48 53.00 -2.22
N LEU A 187 23.97 51.78 -2.40
CA LEU A 187 23.28 51.07 -1.32
C LEU A 187 24.27 50.63 -0.25
N LEU A 188 23.88 50.66 1.02
CA LEU A 188 24.79 50.30 2.12
C LEU A 188 25.30 48.85 2.02
N ILE A 189 24.48 47.95 1.45
CA ILE A 189 24.85 46.55 1.21
C ILE A 189 26.04 46.38 0.26
N GLU A 190 26.31 47.35 -0.63
CA GLU A 190 27.42 47.30 -1.59
C GLU A 190 28.79 47.45 -0.93
N PHE A 191 28.83 47.99 0.31
CA PHE A 191 30.06 48.16 1.09
C PHE A 191 30.40 46.94 1.95
N ILE A 192 29.68 45.83 1.79
CA ILE A 192 29.88 44.60 2.57
C ILE A 192 30.52 43.53 1.70
N ASP A 193 31.59 42.93 2.22
CA ASP A 193 32.25 41.80 1.57
C ASP A 193 31.35 40.56 1.61
N GLY A 194 31.23 39.85 0.48
CA GLY A 194 30.37 38.66 0.42
C GLY A 194 28.88 38.96 0.58
N LYS A 195 28.43 40.17 0.23
CA LYS A 195 27.05 40.67 0.36
C LYS A 195 25.94 39.70 -0.07
N ASP A 196 26.17 38.91 -1.12
CA ASP A 196 25.17 37.98 -1.67
C ASP A 196 25.10 36.65 -0.92
N GLU A 197 26.07 36.37 -0.04
CA GLU A 197 26.24 35.10 0.66
C GLU A 197 26.04 35.20 2.17
N LEU A 198 25.77 36.39 2.73
CA LEU A 198 25.66 36.59 4.18
C LEU A 198 24.67 35.62 4.86
N LEU A 199 23.43 35.53 4.33
CA LEU A 199 22.42 34.61 4.86
C LEU A 199 22.76 33.14 4.58
N ARG A 200 23.37 32.85 3.42
CA ARG A 200 23.79 31.48 3.08
C ARG A 200 24.89 30.99 4.01
N ARG A 201 25.93 31.79 4.25
CA ARG A 201 27.01 31.50 5.19
C ARG A 201 26.48 31.26 6.60
N PHE A 202 25.62 32.17 7.08
CA PHE A 202 24.96 31.98 8.38
C PHE A 202 24.20 30.66 8.43
N TRP A 203 23.39 30.36 7.41
CA TRP A 203 22.63 29.11 7.34
C TRP A 203 23.51 27.86 7.32
N GLN A 204 24.60 27.86 6.56
CA GLN A 204 25.54 26.74 6.49
C GLN A 204 26.24 26.48 7.84
N GLU A 205 26.66 27.55 8.54
CA GLU A 205 27.21 27.43 9.89
C GLU A 205 26.19 26.85 10.86
N ILE A 206 24.94 27.31 10.82
CA ILE A 206 23.86 26.75 11.65
C ILE A 206 23.64 25.26 11.36
N ILE A 207 23.56 24.87 10.09
CA ILE A 207 23.42 23.45 9.71
C ILE A 207 24.60 22.64 10.26
N GLY A 208 25.83 23.18 10.17
CA GLY A 208 27.02 22.57 10.76
C GLY A 208 26.93 22.39 12.27
N ILE A 209 26.52 23.42 13.01
CA ILE A 209 26.33 23.39 14.47
C ILE A 209 25.28 22.34 14.85
N PHE A 210 24.09 22.38 14.24
CA PHE A 210 23.03 21.42 14.51
C PHE A 210 23.48 19.98 14.21
N SER A 211 24.06 19.73 13.04
CA SER A 211 24.58 18.40 12.67
C SER A 211 25.59 17.89 13.71
N LYS A 212 26.59 18.71 14.08
CA LYS A 212 27.60 18.35 15.08
C LYS A 212 26.97 18.00 16.43
N THR A 213 26.01 18.79 16.91
CA THR A 213 25.34 18.54 18.20
C THR A 213 24.50 17.26 18.14
N PHE A 214 23.72 17.05 17.08
CA PHE A 214 22.87 15.86 16.96
C PHE A 214 23.68 14.58 16.73
N ASP A 215 24.80 14.65 16.02
CA ASP A 215 25.76 13.54 15.86
C ASP A 215 26.37 13.15 17.21
N GLN A 216 26.75 14.14 18.02
CA GLN A 216 27.23 13.89 19.39
C GLN A 216 26.13 13.27 20.26
N LEU A 217 24.89 13.77 20.20
CA LEU A 217 23.75 13.18 20.92
C LEU A 217 23.53 11.71 20.54
N PHE A 218 23.59 11.41 19.24
CA PHE A 218 23.36 10.07 18.74
C PHE A 218 24.44 9.06 19.18
N GLN A 219 25.70 9.53 19.31
CA GLN A 219 26.83 8.69 19.70
C GLN A 219 26.97 8.53 21.22
N CYS A 220 26.77 9.61 21.99
CA CYS A 220 27.07 9.62 23.41
C CYS A 220 25.93 9.08 24.29
N SER A 221 24.67 9.16 23.85
CA SER A 221 23.52 8.82 24.68
C SER A 221 22.61 7.75 24.06
N PRO A 222 22.73 6.47 24.46
CA PRO A 222 21.85 5.41 23.97
C PRO A 222 20.40 5.55 24.45
N VAL A 223 20.15 6.08 25.66
CA VAL A 223 18.78 6.25 26.16
C VAL A 223 18.08 7.39 25.40
N ILE A 224 18.74 8.53 25.22
CA ILE A 224 18.16 9.68 24.52
C ILE A 224 17.95 9.33 23.05
N LYS A 225 18.90 8.60 22.44
CA LYS A 225 18.72 8.06 21.10
C LYS A 225 17.42 7.27 20.97
N LYS A 226 17.15 6.30 21.84
CA LYS A 226 15.88 5.53 21.83
C LYS A 226 14.64 6.40 22.06
N LEU A 227 14.74 7.43 22.90
CA LEU A 227 13.63 8.35 23.16
C LEU A 227 13.31 9.22 21.94
N ILE A 228 14.33 9.75 21.26
CA ILE A 228 14.20 10.51 20.03
C ILE A 228 13.66 9.62 18.92
N GLU A 229 14.24 8.43 18.72
CA GLU A 229 13.76 7.44 17.72
C GLU A 229 12.26 7.19 17.86
N SER A 230 11.79 6.96 19.09
CA SER A 230 10.38 6.63 19.35
C SER A 230 9.42 7.84 19.41
N ASP A 231 9.90 9.07 19.25
CA ASP A 231 9.08 10.29 19.10
C ASP A 231 9.49 11.12 17.87
N TYR A 232 10.27 10.51 16.97
CA TYR A 232 10.91 11.15 15.83
C TYR A 232 9.92 11.88 14.91
N PRO A 233 8.74 11.32 14.55
CA PRO A 233 7.79 12.01 13.69
C PRO A 233 7.34 13.38 14.23
N LYS A 234 7.16 13.50 15.56
CA LYS A 234 6.80 14.78 16.20
C LYS A 234 7.96 15.77 16.24
N ILE A 235 9.20 15.27 16.33
CA ILE A 235 10.39 16.12 16.27
C ILE A 235 10.58 16.62 14.83
N LEU A 236 10.47 15.73 13.84
CA LEU A 236 10.56 16.07 12.43
C LEU A 236 9.51 17.14 12.05
N SER A 237 8.27 17.03 12.54
CA SER A 237 7.25 18.05 12.26
C SER A 237 7.67 19.44 12.74
N LEU A 238 8.32 19.55 13.92
CA LEU A 238 8.85 20.83 14.41
C LEU A 238 9.93 21.38 13.48
N PHE A 239 10.88 20.55 13.06
CA PHE A 239 11.95 20.94 12.14
C PHE A 239 11.39 21.42 10.79
N LEU A 240 10.40 20.71 10.25
CA LEU A 240 9.74 21.08 9.00
C LEU A 240 8.93 22.38 9.13
N ASP A 241 8.23 22.58 10.24
CA ASP A 241 7.44 23.81 10.46
C ASP A 241 8.34 25.05 10.51
N TYR A 242 9.47 24.99 11.23
CA TYR A 242 10.43 26.10 11.25
C TYR A 242 11.16 26.28 9.92
N SER A 243 11.51 25.18 9.24
CA SER A 243 12.08 25.26 7.87
C SER A 243 11.15 25.99 6.91
N ARG A 244 9.85 25.68 6.93
CA ARG A 244 8.84 26.34 6.10
C ARG A 244 8.72 27.83 6.42
N ARG A 245 8.76 28.22 7.70
CA ARG A 245 8.74 29.64 8.09
C ARG A 245 9.94 30.40 7.55
N ILE A 246 11.14 29.83 7.70
CA ILE A 246 12.38 30.43 7.19
C ILE A 246 12.35 30.58 5.66
N ILE A 247 11.92 29.55 4.94
CA ILE A 247 11.79 29.59 3.47
C ILE A 247 10.72 30.59 3.02
N THR A 248 9.65 30.77 3.80
CA THR A 248 8.61 31.77 3.51
C THR A 248 9.15 33.19 3.63
N ASP A 249 10.00 33.45 4.63
CA ASP A 249 10.63 34.76 4.84
C ASP A 249 11.75 35.03 3.81
N GLU A 250 12.57 34.02 3.49
CA GLU A 250 13.71 34.12 2.58
C GLU A 250 13.80 32.88 1.66
N PRO A 251 13.18 32.91 0.46
CA PRO A 251 13.03 31.75 -0.41
C PRO A 251 14.36 31.25 -1.00
N ASP A 252 15.38 32.10 -1.07
CA ASP A 252 16.70 31.72 -1.57
C ASP A 252 17.38 30.62 -0.74
N ILE A 253 16.97 30.45 0.53
CA ILE A 253 17.46 29.39 1.42
C ILE A 253 16.97 27.99 1.01
N GLU A 254 15.89 27.86 0.24
CA GLU A 254 15.37 26.56 -0.20
C GLU A 254 16.40 25.75 -1.01
N ARG A 255 17.36 26.42 -1.66
CA ARG A 255 18.44 25.79 -2.42
C ARG A 255 19.57 25.22 -1.55
N GLU A 256 19.61 25.61 -0.28
CA GLU A 256 20.62 25.16 0.67
C GLU A 256 20.23 23.83 1.34
N LYS A 257 21.16 23.26 2.13
CA LYS A 257 20.87 22.05 2.93
C LYS A 257 19.72 22.29 3.89
N SER A 258 18.77 21.36 3.93
CA SER A 258 17.60 21.42 4.80
C SER A 258 17.96 21.10 6.26
N LEU A 259 17.26 21.71 7.22
CA LEU A 259 17.35 21.33 8.64
C LEU A 259 17.07 19.84 8.87
N ARG A 260 16.28 19.18 8.01
CA ARG A 260 16.05 17.73 8.08
C ARG A 260 17.34 16.92 8.04
N THR A 261 18.35 17.35 7.28
CA THR A 261 19.62 16.61 7.14
C THR A 261 20.39 16.55 8.46
N THR A 262 20.14 17.47 9.39
CA THR A 262 20.79 17.49 10.72
C THR A 262 20.31 16.37 11.64
N ILE A 263 19.14 15.79 11.35
CA ILE A 263 18.50 14.72 12.15
C ILE A 263 18.32 13.41 11.36
N GLU A 264 18.99 13.26 10.23
CA GLU A 264 18.82 12.11 9.32
C GLU A 264 19.18 10.77 9.98
N GLN A 265 20.21 10.73 10.83
CA GLN A 265 20.59 9.52 11.57
C GLN A 265 19.46 8.98 12.47
N PHE A 266 18.65 9.87 13.06
CA PHE A 266 17.49 9.49 13.84
C PHE A 266 16.34 9.01 12.95
N GLU A 267 16.22 9.54 11.74
CA GLU A 267 15.28 9.04 10.72
C GLU A 267 15.60 7.58 10.37
N GLN A 268 16.87 7.29 10.05
CA GLN A 268 17.32 5.95 9.69
C GLN A 268 17.08 4.96 10.84
N ALA A 269 17.35 5.37 12.08
CA ALA A 269 17.11 4.53 13.24
C ALA A 269 15.61 4.32 13.52
N TYR A 270 14.78 5.36 13.37
CA TYR A 270 13.32 5.24 13.43
C TYR A 270 12.79 4.26 12.35
N LEU A 271 13.25 4.38 11.11
CA LEU A 271 12.88 3.49 10.01
C LEU A 271 13.29 2.04 10.28
N SER A 272 14.48 1.81 10.85
CA SER A 272 14.92 0.48 11.24
C SER A 272 14.03 -0.11 12.33
N ASN A 273 13.68 0.70 13.34
CA ASN A 273 12.81 0.27 14.45
C ASN A 273 11.38 -0.03 14.00
N SER A 274 10.81 0.83 13.14
CA SER A 274 9.50 0.63 12.50
C SER A 274 9.48 -0.69 11.71
N LEU A 275 10.50 -0.96 10.89
CA LEU A 275 10.61 -2.22 10.16
C LEU A 275 10.68 -3.43 11.11
N SER A 276 11.48 -3.37 12.17
CA SER A 276 11.58 -4.46 13.14
C SER A 276 10.26 -4.72 13.87
N SER A 277 9.54 -3.66 14.25
CA SER A 277 8.24 -3.79 14.94
C SER A 277 7.19 -4.40 14.02
N LEU A 278 7.13 -3.97 12.76
CA LEU A 278 6.24 -4.56 11.75
C LEU A 278 6.59 -6.03 11.49
N PHE A 279 7.87 -6.37 11.41
CA PHE A 279 8.31 -7.76 11.25
C PHE A 279 7.99 -8.61 12.49
N GLU A 280 8.13 -8.07 13.69
CA GLU A 280 7.76 -8.74 14.93
C GLU A 280 6.26 -9.04 14.99
N SER A 281 5.41 -8.12 14.52
CA SER A 281 3.97 -8.34 14.40
C SER A 281 3.65 -9.56 13.52
N VAL A 282 4.30 -9.67 12.36
CA VAL A 282 4.19 -10.85 11.49
C VAL A 282 4.78 -12.09 12.17
N ASN A 283 5.98 -11.99 12.74
CA ASN A 283 6.66 -13.12 13.36
C ASN A 283 5.89 -13.71 14.54
N ARG A 284 5.18 -12.90 15.32
CA ARG A 284 4.33 -13.35 16.42
C ARG A 284 3.20 -14.26 15.93
N ILE A 285 2.61 -13.98 14.78
CA ILE A 285 1.50 -14.76 14.21
C ILE A 285 1.97 -16.16 13.78
N PHE A 286 3.16 -16.24 13.19
CA PHE A 286 3.72 -17.49 12.65
C PHE A 286 4.68 -18.22 13.61
N GLY A 287 5.08 -17.60 14.72
CA GLY A 287 6.07 -18.13 15.67
C GLY A 287 5.50 -18.99 16.80
N VAL A 288 4.17 -19.02 16.96
CA VAL A 288 3.52 -19.89 17.94
C VAL A 288 3.58 -21.34 17.43
N MET A 289 4.14 -22.27 18.22
CA MET A 289 4.00 -23.71 17.93
C MET A 289 2.52 -24.07 18.02
N LYS A 290 1.91 -24.38 16.87
CA LYS A 290 0.51 -24.77 16.81
C LYS A 290 0.41 -26.29 16.64
N ILE A 291 -0.54 -26.89 17.36
CA ILE A 291 -0.65 -28.34 17.60
C ILE A 291 -1.19 -29.08 16.37
N SER A 292 -1.93 -28.39 15.48
CA SER A 292 -2.44 -28.97 14.24
C SER A 292 -1.96 -28.20 13.00
N LYS A 293 -1.90 -28.91 11.86
CA LYS A 293 -1.55 -28.34 10.56
C LYS A 293 -2.55 -27.27 10.11
N ILE A 294 -3.81 -27.28 10.57
CA ILE A 294 -4.79 -26.24 10.22
C ILE A 294 -4.60 -25.00 11.11
N ASP A 295 -4.28 -25.21 12.39
CA ASP A 295 -4.07 -24.09 13.30
C ASP A 295 -2.89 -23.22 12.87
N SER A 296 -1.87 -23.77 12.18
CA SER A 296 -0.70 -23.03 11.66
C SER A 296 -1.06 -21.84 10.75
N ILE A 297 -2.24 -21.82 10.14
CA ILE A 297 -2.67 -20.75 9.22
C ILE A 297 -3.11 -19.50 10.02
N PRO A 298 -2.73 -18.28 9.59
CA PRO A 298 -3.24 -17.04 10.18
C PRO A 298 -4.75 -16.89 10.00
N SER A 299 -5.43 -16.45 11.06
CA SER A 299 -6.85 -16.10 11.05
C SER A 299 -7.09 -14.67 10.54
N GLU A 300 -8.34 -14.31 10.24
CA GLU A 300 -8.71 -12.93 9.90
C GLU A 300 -8.33 -11.93 11.00
N LYS A 301 -8.43 -12.34 12.28
CA LYS A 301 -8.00 -11.52 13.41
C LYS A 301 -6.50 -11.25 13.40
N ASP A 302 -5.71 -12.26 13.01
CA ASP A 302 -4.25 -12.10 12.89
C ASP A 302 -3.91 -11.13 11.76
N VAL A 303 -4.63 -11.20 10.65
CA VAL A 303 -4.50 -10.25 9.54
C VAL A 303 -4.86 -8.83 9.99
N ASP A 304 -5.97 -8.67 10.72
CA ASP A 304 -6.41 -7.36 11.22
C ASP A 304 -5.37 -6.73 12.15
N ILE A 305 -4.65 -7.52 12.95
CA ILE A 305 -3.55 -7.03 13.78
C ILE A 305 -2.43 -6.42 12.92
N VAL A 306 -1.97 -7.12 11.88
CA VAL A 306 -0.93 -6.61 10.97
C VAL A 306 -1.42 -5.36 10.25
N ILE A 307 -2.67 -5.35 9.79
CA ILE A 307 -3.28 -4.19 9.12
C ILE A 307 -3.36 -2.99 10.07
N ASN A 308 -3.74 -3.19 11.33
CA ASN A 308 -3.78 -2.12 12.33
C ASN A 308 -2.39 -1.55 12.62
N ASP A 309 -1.36 -2.40 12.73
CA ASP A 309 0.02 -1.96 12.92
C ASP A 309 0.51 -1.14 11.72
N ILE A 310 0.24 -1.60 10.49
CA ILE A 310 0.52 -0.84 9.25
C ILE A 310 -0.23 0.50 9.24
N SER A 311 -1.52 0.49 9.60
CA SER A 311 -2.35 1.70 9.64
C SER A 311 -1.83 2.71 10.66
N ASN A 312 -1.36 2.25 11.82
CA ASN A 312 -0.78 3.09 12.84
C ASN A 312 0.51 3.78 12.32
N GLU A 313 1.42 3.04 11.68
CA GLU A 313 2.64 3.60 11.10
C GLU A 313 2.35 4.65 10.01
N ILE A 314 1.36 4.40 9.16
CA ILE A 314 0.91 5.38 8.14
C ILE A 314 0.32 6.62 8.80
N SER A 315 -0.54 6.44 9.82
CA SER A 315 -1.22 7.56 10.48
C SER A 315 -0.25 8.54 11.14
N VAL A 316 0.83 8.03 11.74
CA VAL A 316 1.85 8.83 12.43
C VAL A 316 2.71 9.62 11.45
N THR A 317 2.88 9.13 10.21
CA THR A 317 3.76 9.73 9.20
C THR A 317 3.04 10.50 8.10
N ASN A 318 1.71 10.53 8.13
CA ASN A 318 0.85 11.12 7.10
C ASN A 318 1.08 12.63 6.85
N PHE A 319 1.78 13.34 7.75
CA PHE A 319 2.07 14.77 7.62
C PHE A 319 3.28 15.08 6.71
N ASP A 320 4.16 14.11 6.45
CA ASP A 320 5.36 14.29 5.63
C ASP A 320 5.43 13.22 4.51
N PRO A 321 5.32 13.62 3.23
CA PRO A 321 5.30 12.67 2.12
C PRO A 321 6.62 11.91 1.95
N ILE A 322 7.75 12.53 2.29
CA ILE A 322 9.08 11.91 2.13
C ILE A 322 9.26 10.78 3.16
N LEU A 323 8.95 11.04 4.44
CA LEU A 323 8.99 10.01 5.48
C LEU A 323 7.97 8.89 5.19
N LEU A 324 6.77 9.26 4.75
CA LEU A 324 5.75 8.28 4.37
C LEU A 324 6.23 7.35 3.24
N GLU A 325 6.94 7.88 2.23
CA GLU A 325 7.50 7.05 1.16
C GLU A 325 8.49 6.02 1.70
N SER A 326 9.36 6.42 2.63
CA SER A 326 10.31 5.51 3.30
C SER A 326 9.59 4.43 4.13
N ILE A 327 8.55 4.80 4.88
CA ILE A 327 7.71 3.85 5.63
C ILE A 327 6.96 2.90 4.70
N CYS A 328 6.46 3.37 3.56
CA CYS A 328 5.81 2.51 2.56
C CYS A 328 6.75 1.40 2.07
N ARG A 329 8.05 1.70 1.89
CA ARG A 329 9.04 0.67 1.52
C ARG A 329 9.20 -0.39 2.62
N ASN A 330 9.14 0.00 3.89
CA ASN A 330 9.15 -0.94 5.01
C ASN A 330 7.87 -1.79 5.04
N ILE A 331 6.70 -1.16 4.86
CA ILE A 331 5.41 -1.86 4.79
C ILE A 331 5.41 -2.90 3.65
N VAL A 332 5.91 -2.55 2.47
CA VAL A 332 6.04 -3.51 1.35
C VAL A 332 6.89 -4.73 1.74
N LYS A 333 8.02 -4.52 2.42
CA LYS A 333 8.85 -5.63 2.94
C LYS A 333 8.07 -6.49 3.93
N THR A 334 7.28 -5.88 4.80
CA THR A 334 6.45 -6.59 5.80
C THR A 334 5.36 -7.43 5.13
N ILE A 335 4.67 -6.87 4.13
CA ILE A 335 3.64 -7.58 3.38
C ILE A 335 4.27 -8.75 2.61
N ASN A 336 5.43 -8.55 1.99
CA ASN A 336 6.16 -9.63 1.31
C ASN A 336 6.63 -10.71 2.29
N LEU A 337 7.06 -10.35 3.51
CA LEU A 337 7.39 -11.33 4.56
C LEU A 337 6.16 -12.15 4.96
N PHE A 338 5.00 -11.51 5.14
CA PHE A 338 3.74 -12.22 5.42
C PHE A 338 3.39 -13.19 4.30
N ALA A 339 3.45 -12.74 3.04
CA ALA A 339 3.18 -13.56 1.87
C ALA A 339 4.16 -14.75 1.78
N PHE A 340 5.46 -14.51 1.96
CA PHE A 340 6.48 -15.56 1.96
C PHE A 340 6.24 -16.61 3.05
N LYS A 341 5.82 -16.20 4.25
CA LYS A 341 5.46 -17.17 5.30
C LYS A 341 4.21 -17.97 4.98
N CYS A 342 3.22 -17.36 4.33
CA CYS A 342 2.06 -18.10 3.81
C CYS A 342 2.48 -19.10 2.73
N GLU A 343 3.37 -18.72 1.82
CA GLU A 343 3.92 -19.60 0.78
C GLU A 343 4.61 -20.83 1.38
N GLN A 344 5.37 -20.67 2.46
CA GLN A 344 6.02 -21.77 3.17
C GLN A 344 5.04 -22.77 3.81
N LEU A 345 3.77 -22.40 4.01
CA LEU A 345 2.74 -23.29 4.54
C LEU A 345 2.02 -24.08 3.44
N VAL A 346 2.15 -23.70 2.17
CA VAL A 346 1.45 -24.34 1.05
C VAL A 346 1.86 -25.81 0.94
N SER A 347 0.87 -26.70 0.87
CA SER A 347 1.08 -28.13 0.68
C SER A 347 1.07 -28.47 -0.82
N ASN A 348 2.15 -29.07 -1.32
CA ASN A 348 2.32 -29.45 -2.74
C ASN A 348 2.20 -30.96 -2.99
N ASP A 349 1.71 -31.71 -2.00
CA ASP A 349 1.56 -33.17 -2.08
C ASP A 349 0.44 -33.58 -3.04
N GLY A 350 0.43 -34.84 -3.52
CA GLY A 350 -0.63 -35.37 -4.38
C GLY A 350 -2.04 -35.29 -3.77
N ASP A 351 -2.14 -35.37 -2.44
CA ASP A 351 -3.41 -35.18 -1.71
C ASP A 351 -3.96 -33.74 -1.83
N ALA A 352 -3.08 -32.76 -2.11
CA ALA A 352 -3.49 -31.36 -2.32
C ALA A 352 -4.11 -31.15 -3.71
N THR A 353 -3.77 -31.99 -4.69
CA THR A 353 -4.26 -31.87 -6.08
C THR A 353 -5.32 -32.92 -6.47
N GLN A 354 -5.76 -33.74 -5.53
CA GLN A 354 -6.76 -34.80 -5.76
C GLN A 354 -8.10 -34.27 -6.31
N VAL A 355 -8.55 -34.76 -7.47
CA VAL A 355 -9.83 -34.33 -8.08
C VAL A 355 -11.00 -35.26 -7.72
N ILE A 356 -10.73 -36.55 -7.51
CA ILE A 356 -11.76 -37.56 -7.30
C ILE A 356 -11.82 -37.94 -5.81
N GLY A 357 -12.98 -37.77 -5.17
CA GLY A 357 -13.21 -38.19 -3.78
C GLY A 357 -13.62 -37.05 -2.85
N LYS A 358 -13.37 -37.20 -1.54
CA LYS A 358 -13.72 -36.20 -0.52
C LYS A 358 -12.62 -35.14 -0.42
N PHE A 359 -13.04 -33.91 -0.12
CA PHE A 359 -12.14 -32.77 0.08
C PHE A 359 -11.09 -33.04 1.17
N THR A 360 -9.81 -33.05 0.80
CA THR A 360 -8.72 -33.48 1.68
C THR A 360 -8.34 -32.41 2.71
N ILE A 361 -7.60 -32.80 3.75
CA ILE A 361 -7.10 -31.86 4.76
C ILE A 361 -6.10 -30.87 4.13
N ASN A 362 -5.25 -31.32 3.20
CA ASN A 362 -4.30 -30.47 2.50
C ASN A 362 -4.99 -29.48 1.55
N GLN A 363 -6.07 -29.90 0.88
CA GLN A 363 -6.89 -28.98 0.09
C GLN A 363 -7.59 -27.93 0.95
N ARG A 364 -8.17 -28.34 2.09
CA ARG A 364 -8.71 -27.39 3.09
C ARG A 364 -7.66 -26.40 3.55
N HIS A 365 -6.45 -26.89 3.84
CA HIS A 365 -5.32 -26.09 4.27
C HIS A 365 -4.95 -25.02 3.22
N ASN A 366 -4.69 -25.41 1.98
CA ASN A 366 -4.37 -24.47 0.89
C ASN A 366 -5.53 -23.48 0.63
N SER A 367 -6.79 -23.96 0.66
CA SER A 367 -7.96 -23.09 0.47
C SER A 367 -8.07 -22.00 1.55
N LEU A 368 -7.68 -22.31 2.80
CA LEU A 368 -7.72 -21.36 3.89
C LEU A 368 -6.56 -20.36 3.79
N ILE A 369 -5.36 -20.77 3.34
CA ILE A 369 -4.25 -19.86 3.04
C ILE A 369 -4.69 -18.84 1.97
N ILE A 370 -5.28 -19.32 0.87
CA ILE A 370 -5.83 -18.49 -0.20
C ILE A 370 -6.87 -17.49 0.35
N HIS A 371 -7.79 -17.97 1.19
CA HIS A 371 -8.81 -17.11 1.82
C HIS A 371 -8.15 -16.00 2.66
N THR A 372 -7.19 -16.34 3.51
CA THR A 372 -6.44 -15.39 4.34
C THR A 372 -5.69 -14.37 3.48
N LEU A 373 -5.02 -14.80 2.41
CA LEU A 373 -4.32 -13.91 1.47
C LEU A 373 -5.29 -12.95 0.76
N ASN A 374 -6.44 -13.44 0.30
CA ASN A 374 -7.46 -12.62 -0.33
C ASN A 374 -8.09 -11.61 0.65
N TYR A 375 -8.35 -12.04 1.90
CA TYR A 375 -8.81 -11.15 2.96
C TYR A 375 -7.78 -10.05 3.25
N PHE A 376 -6.50 -10.40 3.37
CA PHE A 376 -5.41 -9.45 3.56
C PHE A 376 -5.32 -8.46 2.40
N GLN A 377 -5.42 -8.94 1.15
CA GLN A 377 -5.44 -8.10 -0.03
C GLN A 377 -6.61 -7.09 -0.02
N LYS A 378 -7.81 -7.54 0.36
CA LYS A 378 -9.00 -6.69 0.48
C LYS A 378 -8.80 -5.59 1.53
N GLN A 379 -8.22 -5.94 2.68
CA GLN A 379 -7.95 -4.96 3.73
C GLN A 379 -6.89 -3.93 3.31
N LEU A 380 -5.82 -4.35 2.62
CA LEU A 380 -4.84 -3.43 2.05
C LEU A 380 -5.47 -2.47 1.02
N LYS A 381 -6.34 -2.97 0.13
CA LYS A 381 -7.09 -2.13 -0.83
C LYS A 381 -7.99 -1.12 -0.11
N ASN A 382 -8.66 -1.51 0.98
CA ASN A 382 -9.46 -0.60 1.80
C ASN A 382 -8.58 0.47 2.48
N LEU A 383 -7.43 0.07 3.02
CA LEU A 383 -6.49 0.99 3.66
C LEU A 383 -6.01 2.07 2.68
N ILE A 384 -5.70 1.69 1.44
CA ILE A 384 -5.31 2.65 0.40
C ILE A 384 -6.46 3.63 0.13
N LYS A 385 -7.68 3.12 -0.09
CA LYS A 385 -8.87 3.96 -0.37
C LYS A 385 -9.19 4.95 0.75
N ASN A 386 -9.01 4.55 2.01
CA ASN A 386 -9.35 5.37 3.16
C ASN A 386 -8.36 6.54 3.40
N ASN A 387 -7.20 6.56 2.73
CA ASN A 387 -6.16 7.57 2.92
C ASN A 387 -6.08 8.57 1.75
N GLU A 388 -7.08 9.45 1.63
CA GLU A 388 -7.23 10.37 0.47
C GLU A 388 -6.00 11.27 0.21
N ARG A 389 -5.44 11.91 1.25
CA ARG A 389 -4.35 12.90 1.11
C ARG A 389 -3.08 12.33 0.47
N ASN A 390 -2.71 11.10 0.83
CA ASN A 390 -1.48 10.44 0.38
C ASN A 390 -1.77 9.19 -0.44
N HIS A 391 -2.97 9.10 -1.01
CA HIS A 391 -3.44 7.97 -1.81
C HIS A 391 -2.46 7.61 -2.93
N LEU A 392 -1.88 8.60 -3.61
CA LEU A 392 -0.94 8.36 -4.72
C LEU A 392 0.34 7.64 -4.28
N ILE A 393 0.90 7.99 -3.12
CA ILE A 393 2.13 7.38 -2.58
C ILE A 393 1.84 5.94 -2.18
N LEU A 394 0.76 5.74 -1.42
CA LEU A 394 0.32 4.40 -0.99
C LEU A 394 0.01 3.51 -2.20
N LYS A 395 -0.71 4.05 -3.18
CA LYS A 395 -1.05 3.35 -4.43
C LYS A 395 0.21 2.93 -5.18
N LYS A 396 1.15 3.86 -5.40
CA LYS A 396 2.41 3.61 -6.09
C LYS A 396 3.18 2.45 -5.46
N HIS A 397 3.32 2.44 -4.13
CA HIS A 397 4.11 1.40 -3.45
C HIS A 397 3.34 0.09 -3.25
N LEU A 398 2.12 0.15 -2.71
CA LEU A 398 1.37 -1.04 -2.30
C LEU A 398 0.75 -1.77 -3.50
N GLU A 399 0.11 -1.07 -4.44
CA GLU A 399 -0.54 -1.74 -5.58
C GLU A 399 0.48 -2.32 -6.57
N GLN A 400 1.54 -1.58 -6.89
CA GLN A 400 2.46 -1.99 -7.95
C GLN A 400 3.40 -3.12 -7.53
N SER A 401 3.68 -3.28 -6.22
CA SER A 401 4.57 -4.31 -5.71
C SER A 401 3.83 -5.36 -4.90
N SER A 402 3.35 -5.02 -3.71
CA SER A 402 2.86 -5.99 -2.73
C SER A 402 1.56 -6.69 -3.12
N LEU A 403 0.58 -5.98 -3.72
CA LEU A 403 -0.67 -6.61 -4.12
C LEU A 403 -0.46 -7.62 -5.25
N LYS A 404 0.46 -7.35 -6.19
CA LYS A 404 0.83 -8.29 -7.24
C LYS A 404 1.52 -9.54 -6.68
N THR A 405 2.38 -9.38 -5.67
CA THR A 405 3.00 -10.53 -4.99
C THR A 405 1.93 -11.44 -4.39
N ILE A 406 0.93 -10.87 -3.71
CA ILE A 406 -0.18 -11.64 -3.14
C ILE A 406 -1.02 -12.30 -4.23
N ASP A 407 -1.37 -11.58 -5.30
CA ASP A 407 -2.13 -12.13 -6.43
C ASP A 407 -1.40 -13.32 -7.08
N ASN A 408 -0.10 -13.17 -7.35
CA ASN A 408 0.72 -14.23 -7.91
C ASN A 408 0.79 -15.44 -6.98
N LEU A 409 0.93 -15.24 -5.66
CA LEU A 409 0.94 -16.35 -4.71
C LEU A 409 -0.39 -17.10 -4.68
N ILE A 410 -1.52 -16.37 -4.72
CA ILE A 410 -2.86 -16.98 -4.80
C ILE A 410 -2.97 -17.82 -6.07
N LEU A 411 -2.56 -17.29 -7.22
CA LEU A 411 -2.61 -17.99 -8.50
C LEU A 411 -1.73 -19.25 -8.48
N ASN A 412 -0.47 -19.12 -8.06
CA ASN A 412 0.48 -20.23 -7.99
C ASN A 412 0.03 -21.33 -7.01
N THR A 413 -0.71 -20.98 -5.96
CA THR A 413 -1.26 -21.96 -5.00
C THR A 413 -2.44 -22.74 -5.61
N PHE A 414 -3.22 -22.12 -6.50
CA PHE A 414 -4.35 -22.76 -7.17
C PHE A 414 -3.97 -23.54 -8.42
N GLU A 415 -2.95 -23.10 -9.16
CA GLU A 415 -2.57 -23.63 -10.48
C GLU A 415 -2.39 -25.16 -10.51
N PRO A 416 -1.70 -25.81 -9.55
CA PRO A 416 -1.55 -27.27 -9.56
C PRO A 416 -2.89 -28.02 -9.45
N PHE A 417 -3.85 -27.48 -8.70
CA PHE A 417 -5.17 -28.09 -8.56
C PHE A 417 -5.99 -27.91 -9.85
N ILE A 418 -5.90 -26.75 -10.49
CA ILE A 418 -6.56 -26.51 -11.79
C ILE A 418 -5.98 -27.41 -12.88
N SER A 419 -4.65 -27.57 -12.95
CA SER A 419 -4.01 -28.50 -13.88
C SER A 419 -4.52 -29.93 -13.68
N SER A 420 -4.59 -30.40 -12.43
CA SER A 420 -5.12 -31.72 -12.12
C SER A 420 -6.59 -31.89 -12.55
N ILE A 421 -7.42 -30.85 -12.42
CA ILE A 421 -8.80 -30.86 -12.94
C ILE A 421 -8.82 -30.96 -14.47
N GLN A 422 -7.94 -30.23 -15.15
CA GLN A 422 -7.84 -30.28 -16.62
C GLN A 422 -7.45 -31.69 -17.08
N ASP A 423 -6.42 -32.29 -16.46
CA ASP A 423 -5.98 -33.65 -16.75
C ASP A 423 -7.11 -34.67 -16.51
N ALA A 424 -7.83 -34.56 -15.39
CA ALA A 424 -8.95 -35.45 -15.08
C ALA A 424 -10.12 -35.30 -16.08
N ILE A 425 -10.41 -34.10 -16.57
CA ILE A 425 -11.42 -33.87 -17.61
C ILE A 425 -10.95 -34.48 -18.94
N GLU A 426 -9.68 -34.32 -19.30
CA GLU A 426 -9.10 -34.91 -20.50
C GLU A 426 -9.20 -36.45 -20.46
N ASP A 427 -8.84 -37.08 -19.34
CA ASP A 427 -8.99 -38.51 -19.12
C ASP A 427 -10.44 -38.98 -19.29
N ILE A 428 -11.41 -38.24 -18.73
CA ILE A 428 -12.84 -38.55 -18.91
C ILE A 428 -13.21 -38.47 -20.39
N ILE A 429 -12.81 -37.42 -21.11
CA ILE A 429 -13.13 -37.24 -22.53
C ILE A 429 -12.55 -38.38 -23.38
N LEU A 430 -11.32 -38.81 -23.10
CA LEU A 430 -10.68 -39.94 -23.78
C LEU A 430 -11.47 -41.25 -23.60
N THR A 431 -12.18 -41.42 -22.48
CA THR A 431 -13.00 -42.62 -22.23
C THR A 431 -14.37 -42.61 -22.91
N ILE A 432 -14.89 -41.47 -23.37
CA ILE A 432 -16.24 -41.35 -23.96
C ILE A 432 -16.37 -42.24 -25.22
N HIS A 433 -15.30 -42.36 -26.02
CA HIS A 433 -15.31 -43.19 -27.22
C HIS A 433 -15.17 -44.70 -26.94
N ASN A 434 -14.89 -45.09 -25.69
CA ASN A 434 -14.78 -46.49 -25.26
C ASN A 434 -16.09 -47.05 -24.68
N GLU A 435 -17.19 -46.29 -24.70
CA GLU A 435 -18.52 -46.84 -24.36
C GLU A 435 -18.97 -47.82 -25.44
N ASN A 436 -18.82 -49.12 -25.15
CA ASN A 436 -19.26 -50.20 -26.02
C ASN A 436 -20.79 -50.18 -26.20
N TYR A 437 -21.25 -49.62 -27.33
CA TYR A 437 -22.58 -49.89 -27.90
C TYR A 437 -22.64 -51.36 -28.34
N ASN A 438 -22.68 -52.26 -27.34
CA ASN A 438 -22.42 -53.67 -27.52
C ASN A 438 -23.51 -54.29 -28.41
N ILE A 439 -23.11 -54.87 -29.55
CA ILE A 439 -23.99 -55.50 -30.55
C ILE A 439 -25.00 -56.48 -29.89
N ASN A 440 -24.62 -57.12 -28.79
CA ASN A 440 -25.50 -57.99 -28.00
C ASN A 440 -26.75 -57.28 -27.44
N ARG A 441 -26.66 -56.01 -27.04
CA ARG A 441 -27.83 -55.23 -26.57
C ARG A 441 -28.78 -54.92 -27.72
N ILE A 442 -28.23 -54.65 -28.91
CA ILE A 442 -29.01 -54.41 -30.13
C ILE A 442 -29.78 -55.68 -30.52
N HIS A 443 -29.14 -56.86 -30.46
CA HIS A 443 -29.81 -58.13 -30.72
C HIS A 443 -30.92 -58.46 -29.72
N ARG A 444 -30.70 -58.23 -28.42
CA ARG A 444 -31.74 -58.44 -27.41
C ARG A 444 -32.95 -57.53 -27.61
N MET A 445 -32.71 -56.26 -27.95
CA MET A 445 -33.78 -55.32 -28.27
C MET A 445 -34.56 -55.78 -29.50
N ALA A 446 -33.88 -56.21 -30.56
CA ALA A 446 -34.52 -56.70 -31.77
C ALA A 446 -35.38 -57.96 -31.52
N ALA A 447 -34.89 -58.92 -30.72
CA ALA A 447 -35.66 -60.11 -30.34
C ALA A 447 -36.95 -59.74 -29.59
N PHE A 448 -36.84 -58.88 -28.56
CA PHE A 448 -37.99 -58.41 -27.79
C PHE A 448 -39.05 -57.72 -28.67
N VAL A 449 -38.62 -56.87 -29.61
CA VAL A 449 -39.54 -56.19 -30.54
C VAL A 449 -40.28 -57.20 -31.43
N ILE A 450 -39.60 -58.25 -31.91
CA ILE A 450 -40.20 -59.30 -32.72
C ILE A 450 -41.23 -60.09 -31.91
N ASP A 451 -40.86 -60.54 -30.71
CA ASP A 451 -41.74 -61.38 -29.87
C ASP A 451 -42.98 -60.58 -29.44
N PHE A 452 -42.79 -59.31 -29.06
CA PHE A 452 -43.89 -58.40 -28.76
C PHE A 452 -44.81 -58.21 -29.96
N PHE A 453 -44.25 -57.95 -31.15
CA PHE A 453 -45.02 -57.79 -32.38
C PHE A 453 -45.82 -59.05 -32.73
N LEU A 454 -45.23 -60.24 -32.59
CA LEU A 454 -45.91 -61.51 -32.83
C LEU A 454 -47.13 -61.69 -31.92
N LEU A 455 -46.96 -61.46 -30.60
CA LEU A 455 -48.04 -61.56 -29.65
C LEU A 455 -49.16 -60.55 -29.95
N GLN A 456 -48.83 -59.29 -30.22
CA GLN A 456 -49.84 -58.25 -30.51
C GLN A 456 -50.69 -58.65 -31.71
N ASN A 457 -50.07 -59.11 -32.80
CA ASN A 457 -50.81 -59.51 -33.99
C ASN A 457 -51.70 -60.75 -33.76
N CYS A 458 -51.33 -61.63 -32.83
CA CYS A 458 -52.16 -62.78 -32.43
C CYS A 458 -53.35 -62.38 -31.54
N LEU A 459 -53.40 -61.16 -31.00
CA LEU A 459 -54.48 -60.67 -30.15
C LEU A 459 -55.48 -59.77 -30.89
N ILE A 460 -55.21 -59.42 -32.16
CA ILE A 460 -56.11 -58.59 -32.97
C ILE A 460 -57.38 -59.37 -33.33
N ARG A 461 -58.54 -58.89 -32.88
CA ARG A 461 -59.86 -59.50 -33.13
C ARG A 461 -60.96 -58.43 -33.16
N PRO A 462 -61.99 -58.54 -34.04
CA PRO A 462 -62.10 -59.51 -35.13
C PRO A 462 -61.21 -59.13 -36.32
N ILE A 463 -60.57 -60.12 -36.96
CA ILE A 463 -59.80 -59.90 -38.18
C ILE A 463 -60.58 -60.31 -39.43
N SER A 464 -60.58 -59.46 -40.46
CA SER A 464 -61.09 -59.81 -41.78
C SER A 464 -59.99 -60.42 -42.66
N ALA A 465 -60.34 -61.05 -43.77
CA ALA A 465 -59.37 -61.53 -44.76
C ALA A 465 -58.47 -60.39 -45.30
N ILE A 466 -59.01 -59.17 -45.41
CA ILE A 466 -58.25 -57.96 -45.78
C ILE A 466 -57.29 -57.56 -44.64
N GLY A 467 -57.74 -57.66 -43.39
CA GLY A 467 -56.91 -57.44 -42.21
C GLY A 467 -55.70 -58.39 -42.17
N ARG A 468 -55.90 -59.69 -42.46
CA ARG A 468 -54.80 -60.67 -42.52
C ARG A 468 -53.75 -60.33 -43.57
N ARG A 469 -54.18 -59.82 -44.74
CA ARG A 469 -53.23 -59.33 -45.78
C ARG A 469 -52.45 -58.10 -45.32
N LYS A 470 -53.07 -57.18 -44.57
CA LYS A 470 -52.37 -56.03 -43.98
C LYS A 470 -51.31 -56.47 -42.96
N ILE A 471 -51.67 -57.37 -42.05
CA ILE A 471 -50.71 -57.95 -41.09
C ILE A 471 -49.55 -58.63 -41.84
N ALA A 472 -49.82 -59.40 -42.90
CA ALA A 472 -48.76 -60.02 -43.68
C ALA A 472 -47.77 -59.00 -44.31
N ASN A 473 -48.27 -57.81 -44.69
CA ASN A 473 -47.43 -56.71 -45.15
C ASN A 473 -46.62 -56.09 -43.99
N ASP A 474 -47.22 -55.92 -42.81
CA ASP A 474 -46.53 -55.39 -41.62
C ASP A 474 -45.39 -56.32 -41.17
N PHE A 475 -45.59 -57.65 -41.26
CA PHE A 475 -44.53 -58.64 -41.05
C PHE A 475 -43.37 -58.45 -42.04
N GLN A 476 -43.65 -58.09 -43.31
CA GLN A 476 -42.61 -57.82 -44.30
C GLN A 476 -41.83 -56.55 -43.97
N GLN A 477 -42.53 -55.47 -43.61
CA GLN A 477 -41.88 -54.20 -43.27
C GLN A 477 -40.98 -54.35 -42.04
N LEU A 478 -41.46 -55.08 -41.01
CA LEU A 478 -40.65 -55.35 -39.82
C LEU A 478 -39.39 -56.15 -40.17
N GLU A 479 -39.51 -57.14 -41.06
CA GLU A 479 -38.36 -57.90 -41.55
C GLU A 479 -37.33 -57.00 -42.24
N GLU A 480 -37.77 -56.12 -43.17
CA GLU A 480 -36.91 -55.20 -43.91
C GLU A 480 -36.17 -54.20 -43.01
N ILE A 481 -36.82 -53.74 -41.92
CA ILE A 481 -36.22 -52.80 -40.95
C ILE A 481 -35.17 -53.49 -40.06
N ILE A 482 -35.39 -54.74 -39.67
CA ILE A 482 -34.51 -55.44 -38.71
C ILE A 482 -33.21 -55.93 -39.36
N ILE A 483 -33.24 -56.30 -40.65
CA ILE A 483 -32.08 -56.80 -41.40
C ILE A 483 -30.84 -55.89 -41.29
N PRO A 484 -30.90 -54.57 -41.59
CA PRO A 484 -29.73 -53.69 -41.51
C PRO A 484 -29.26 -53.44 -40.07
N ILE A 485 -30.15 -53.55 -39.08
CA ILE A 485 -29.82 -53.32 -37.66
C ILE A 485 -29.03 -54.49 -37.08
N CYS A 486 -29.32 -55.72 -37.52
CA CYS A 486 -28.78 -56.93 -36.90
C CYS A 486 -27.59 -57.57 -37.62
N ASN A 487 -27.14 -57.06 -38.78
CA ASN A 487 -25.95 -57.48 -39.58
C ASN A 487 -25.85 -58.98 -39.98
N ARG A 488 -26.31 -59.93 -39.16
CA ARG A 488 -26.43 -61.37 -39.36
C ARG A 488 -27.73 -61.88 -38.73
N LEU A 489 -28.64 -62.40 -39.56
CA LEU A 489 -29.95 -62.91 -39.16
C LEU A 489 -29.88 -64.06 -38.13
N GLY A 490 -28.76 -64.79 -38.07
CA GLY A 490 -28.55 -65.90 -37.14
C GLY A 490 -28.45 -65.49 -35.66
N ASN A 491 -28.15 -64.22 -35.34
CA ASN A 491 -27.89 -63.79 -33.96
C ASN A 491 -29.16 -63.33 -33.21
N VAL A 492 -30.22 -62.93 -33.92
CA VAL A 492 -31.59 -62.81 -33.37
C VAL A 492 -32.29 -64.18 -33.41
N GLY A 493 -31.76 -65.09 -34.23
CA GLY A 493 -31.93 -66.54 -34.13
C GLY A 493 -33.38 -66.98 -34.16
N ARG A 494 -33.90 -67.34 -32.97
CA ARG A 494 -35.20 -67.98 -32.81
C ARG A 494 -36.37 -67.04 -33.08
N SER A 495 -36.40 -65.84 -32.49
CA SER A 495 -37.52 -64.90 -32.66
C SER A 495 -37.71 -64.52 -34.13
N PHE A 496 -36.60 -64.29 -34.86
CA PHE A 496 -36.65 -63.98 -36.30
C PHE A 496 -37.09 -65.19 -37.15
N GLN A 497 -36.68 -66.41 -36.80
CA GLN A 497 -37.18 -67.63 -37.45
C GLN A 497 -38.69 -67.80 -37.24
N ILE A 498 -39.17 -67.54 -36.02
CA ILE A 498 -40.61 -67.57 -35.70
C ILE A 498 -41.35 -66.51 -36.52
N LEU A 499 -40.84 -65.28 -36.62
CA LEU A 499 -41.45 -64.22 -37.44
C LEU A 499 -41.66 -64.67 -38.89
N LYS A 500 -40.64 -65.29 -39.49
CA LYS A 500 -40.71 -65.81 -40.86
C LYS A 500 -41.70 -66.96 -41.02
N ALA A 501 -41.64 -67.93 -40.12
CA ALA A 501 -42.52 -69.09 -40.16
C ALA A 501 -43.98 -68.69 -39.90
N PHE A 502 -44.23 -67.79 -38.94
CA PHE A 502 -45.58 -67.37 -38.57
C PHE A 502 -46.29 -66.63 -39.70
N LYS A 503 -45.55 -65.84 -40.50
CA LYS A 503 -46.10 -65.16 -41.69
C LYS A 503 -46.77 -66.14 -42.67
N THR A 504 -46.28 -67.38 -42.78
CA THR A 504 -46.87 -68.39 -43.68
C THR A 504 -48.15 -69.01 -43.16
N LEU A 505 -48.47 -68.84 -41.86
CA LEU A 505 -49.72 -69.31 -41.25
C LEU A 505 -50.90 -68.35 -41.47
N LEU A 506 -50.63 -67.06 -41.69
CA LEU A 506 -51.67 -66.02 -41.85
C LEU A 506 -52.74 -66.31 -42.92
N PRO A 507 -52.44 -66.92 -44.09
CA PRO A 507 -53.46 -67.17 -45.11
C PRO A 507 -54.22 -68.51 -44.94
N LEU A 508 -53.76 -69.41 -44.06
CA LEU A 508 -54.26 -70.79 -43.97
C LEU A 508 -55.64 -70.90 -43.32
N SER A 509 -56.43 -71.90 -43.69
CA SER A 509 -57.69 -72.25 -43.02
C SER A 509 -57.47 -72.96 -41.67
N PRO A 510 -58.49 -73.07 -40.79
CA PRO A 510 -58.39 -73.83 -39.54
C PRO A 510 -57.92 -75.26 -39.73
N GLU A 511 -58.42 -75.95 -40.76
CA GLU A 511 -58.07 -77.33 -41.07
C GLU A 511 -56.59 -77.44 -41.52
N GLU A 512 -56.17 -76.55 -42.42
CA GLU A 512 -54.80 -76.47 -42.93
C GLU A 512 -53.79 -76.11 -41.84
N LEU A 513 -54.20 -75.29 -40.85
CA LEU A 513 -53.37 -74.97 -39.70
C LEU A 513 -53.13 -76.21 -38.83
N CYS A 514 -54.14 -77.05 -38.58
CA CYS A 514 -53.98 -78.27 -37.78
C CYS A 514 -53.05 -79.30 -38.44
N GLU A 515 -52.92 -79.29 -39.77
CA GLU A 515 -52.02 -80.17 -40.52
C GLU A 515 -50.60 -79.61 -40.67
N SER A 516 -50.36 -78.38 -40.21
CA SER A 516 -49.09 -77.67 -40.41
C SER A 516 -47.94 -78.24 -39.59
N THR A 517 -46.87 -78.67 -40.26
CA THR A 517 -45.69 -79.29 -39.61
C THR A 517 -44.77 -78.29 -38.91
N ILE A 518 -45.03 -76.98 -39.02
CA ILE A 518 -44.21 -75.91 -38.42
C ILE A 518 -44.74 -75.45 -37.05
N ILE A 519 -45.86 -76.03 -36.59
CA ILE A 519 -46.40 -75.82 -35.24
C ILE A 519 -45.65 -76.74 -34.27
N GLY A 520 -45.18 -76.16 -33.17
CA GLY A 520 -44.34 -76.82 -32.18
C GLY A 520 -42.85 -76.55 -32.38
N ASP A 521 -42.37 -76.50 -33.63
CA ASP A 521 -41.02 -76.05 -33.99
C ASP A 521 -40.99 -75.56 -35.46
N PRO A 522 -40.64 -74.29 -35.75
CA PRO A 522 -40.18 -73.25 -34.83
C PRO A 522 -41.29 -72.52 -34.08
N ILE A 523 -42.56 -72.61 -34.50
CA ILE A 523 -43.64 -71.77 -33.97
C ILE A 523 -44.18 -72.34 -32.64
N PRO A 524 -44.12 -71.59 -31.53
CA PRO A 524 -44.67 -72.03 -30.26
C PRO A 524 -46.20 -72.24 -30.33
N HIS A 525 -46.68 -73.28 -29.65
CA HIS A 525 -48.11 -73.60 -29.54
C HIS A 525 -48.93 -72.43 -28.99
N TYR A 526 -48.37 -71.64 -28.06
CA TYR A 526 -49.11 -70.52 -27.48
C TYR A 526 -49.48 -69.47 -28.53
N LEU A 527 -48.59 -69.12 -29.47
CA LEU A 527 -48.89 -68.13 -30.52
C LEU A 527 -50.03 -68.63 -31.40
N VAL A 528 -49.99 -69.93 -31.73
CA VAL A 528 -51.03 -70.59 -32.53
C VAL A 528 -52.37 -70.58 -31.79
N ILE A 529 -52.39 -70.92 -30.50
CA ILE A 529 -53.61 -70.88 -29.69
C ILE A 529 -54.20 -69.47 -29.64
N HIS A 530 -53.38 -68.45 -29.39
CA HIS A 530 -53.82 -67.05 -29.42
C HIS A 530 -54.38 -66.67 -30.79
N PHE A 531 -53.70 -67.05 -31.86
CA PHE A 531 -54.15 -66.81 -33.22
C PHE A 531 -55.48 -67.50 -33.53
N PHE A 532 -55.68 -68.75 -33.10
CA PHE A 532 -56.94 -69.47 -33.27
C PHE A 532 -58.09 -68.81 -32.51
N ILE A 533 -57.85 -68.45 -31.24
CA ILE A 533 -58.84 -67.78 -30.41
C ILE A 533 -59.24 -66.45 -31.06
N SER A 534 -58.26 -65.66 -31.50
CA SER A 534 -58.51 -64.33 -32.07
C SER A 534 -59.19 -64.37 -33.44
N ASN A 535 -58.87 -65.35 -34.29
CA ASN A 535 -59.27 -65.32 -35.70
C ASN A 535 -60.40 -66.26 -36.08
N TYR A 536 -60.59 -67.36 -35.35
CA TYR A 536 -61.56 -68.39 -35.74
C TYR A 536 -62.67 -68.57 -34.71
N THR A 537 -62.41 -68.37 -33.42
CA THR A 537 -63.42 -68.51 -32.36
C THR A 537 -63.86 -67.19 -31.74
N ALA A 538 -63.54 -66.07 -32.42
CA ALA A 538 -64.39 -64.92 -32.76
C ALA A 538 -65.57 -64.51 -31.84
N ASN A 539 -66.48 -65.45 -31.73
CA ASN A 539 -67.85 -65.28 -31.25
C ASN A 539 -68.22 -66.37 -30.23
N GLU A 540 -67.31 -67.30 -29.95
CA GLU A 540 -67.55 -68.50 -29.11
C GLU A 540 -66.68 -68.48 -27.84
N LEU A 541 -65.42 -68.04 -27.93
CA LEU A 541 -64.47 -68.01 -26.82
C LEU A 541 -64.04 -66.59 -26.50
N LYS A 542 -64.01 -66.22 -25.22
CA LYS A 542 -63.40 -64.95 -24.77
C LYS A 542 -61.88 -65.03 -24.93
N SER A 543 -61.25 -63.90 -25.27
CA SER A 543 -59.79 -63.81 -25.32
C SER A 543 -59.18 -63.96 -23.91
N PRO A 544 -57.91 -64.40 -23.79
CA PRO A 544 -57.26 -64.55 -22.48
C PRO A 544 -57.24 -63.27 -21.65
N TYR A 545 -57.09 -62.09 -22.29
CA TYR A 545 -57.12 -60.80 -21.61
C TYR A 545 -58.56 -60.42 -21.17
N GLU A 546 -59.59 -60.71 -21.97
CA GLU A 546 -61.00 -60.50 -21.58
C GLU A 546 -61.44 -61.42 -20.45
N PHE A 547 -60.97 -62.67 -20.44
CA PHE A 547 -61.28 -63.59 -19.35
C PHE A 547 -60.74 -63.09 -17.99
N LYS A 548 -59.63 -62.35 -18.00
CA LYS A 548 -58.97 -61.78 -16.81
C LYS A 548 -59.35 -60.32 -16.53
N ASP A 549 -60.27 -59.73 -17.30
CA ASP A 549 -60.61 -58.30 -17.25
C ASP A 549 -59.37 -57.37 -17.36
N TRP A 550 -58.38 -57.76 -18.18
CA TRP A 550 -57.17 -56.97 -18.43
C TRP A 550 -57.26 -56.23 -19.77
N SER A 551 -56.61 -55.07 -19.84
CA SER A 551 -56.35 -54.44 -21.15
C SER A 551 -55.33 -55.26 -21.94
N ILE A 552 -55.39 -55.19 -23.27
CA ILE A 552 -54.43 -55.85 -24.16
C ILE A 552 -52.99 -55.46 -23.78
N GLY A 553 -52.74 -54.16 -23.54
CA GLY A 553 -51.42 -53.68 -23.12
C GLY A 553 -50.94 -54.28 -21.80
N ARG A 554 -51.82 -54.39 -20.78
CA ARG A 554 -51.48 -55.02 -19.49
C ARG A 554 -51.19 -56.51 -19.66
N TYR A 555 -51.99 -57.20 -20.46
CA TYR A 555 -51.81 -58.62 -20.75
C TYR A 555 -50.48 -58.89 -21.45
N SER A 556 -50.16 -58.12 -22.49
CA SER A 556 -48.91 -58.31 -23.24
C SER A 556 -47.67 -57.97 -22.42
N GLN A 557 -47.72 -56.96 -21.55
CA GLN A 557 -46.63 -56.68 -20.61
C GLN A 557 -46.44 -57.83 -19.61
N TRP A 558 -47.53 -58.36 -19.06
CA TRP A 558 -47.47 -59.52 -18.17
C TRP A 558 -46.90 -60.75 -18.88
N PHE A 559 -47.33 -61.01 -20.12
CA PHE A 559 -46.85 -62.15 -20.91
C PHE A 559 -45.34 -62.04 -21.15
N MET A 560 -44.87 -60.89 -21.66
CA MET A 560 -43.45 -60.67 -21.97
C MET A 560 -42.53 -60.70 -20.74
N ALA A 561 -43.07 -60.45 -19.55
CA ALA A 561 -42.32 -60.47 -18.30
C ALA A 561 -42.25 -61.88 -17.65
N ASN A 562 -43.08 -62.82 -18.09
CA ASN A 562 -43.20 -64.16 -17.50
C ASN A 562 -43.05 -65.27 -18.56
N ASP A 563 -42.43 -64.97 -19.71
CA ASP A 563 -42.20 -65.91 -20.84
C ASP A 563 -41.01 -66.88 -20.57
N ASP A 564 -40.73 -67.16 -19.29
CA ASP A 564 -39.61 -68.00 -18.81
C ASP A 564 -40.11 -69.40 -18.33
N ASP A 565 -41.01 -70.03 -19.10
CA ASP A 565 -41.31 -71.47 -19.00
C ASP A 565 -41.55 -72.12 -20.38
#